data_AF-A0A4Q1RTQ3-F1
#
_entry.id   AF-A0A4Q1RTQ3-F1
#
_cell.length_a   1.000
_cell.length_b   1.000
_cell.length_c   1.000
_cell.angle_alpha   90.00
_cell.angle_beta   90.00
_cell.angle_gamma   90.00
#
_symmetry.space_group_name_H-M   'P 1'
#
loop_
_entity.id
_entity.type
_entity.pdbx_description
1 polymer ?
#
loop_
_entity_poly.entity_id
_entity_poly.type
_entity_poly.pdbx_seq_one_letter_code
_entity_poly.pdbx_strand_id
1 'polypeptide(L)'
;MEPRELWERHAVLAQAFCSSDDEVRRTQGLLDEAEARRSRTLAAFAVTVGSDAVVADLLGLDEREVRLARRTVGKDDARAVAKSLLSQPACEQAPAQPAAVPPAGPSTTSRPSVSPPTAGPPVTGPPAPAWWWT
;
A
#
# COMPACT_ATOMS: atom_id res chain seq x y z
N MET A 1 37.80 -2.75 23.95
CA MET A 1 37.07 -1.69 23.23
C MET A 1 37.01 -0.51 24.17
N GLU A 2 37.52 0.63 23.74
CA GLU A 2 37.52 1.81 24.61
C GLU A 2 36.05 2.25 24.84
N PRO A 3 35.68 2.71 26.04
CA PRO A 3 34.31 3.12 26.35
C PRO A 3 33.72 4.15 25.36
N ARG A 4 34.59 4.97 24.75
CA ARG A 4 34.22 5.95 23.73
C ARG A 4 33.82 5.30 22.39
N GLU A 5 34.55 4.29 21.95
CA GLU A 5 34.28 3.58 20.69
C GLU A 5 32.94 2.81 20.76
N LEU A 6 32.62 2.23 21.92
CA LEU A 6 31.34 1.57 22.14
C LEU A 6 30.17 2.56 22.05
N TRP A 7 30.34 3.73 22.68
CA TRP A 7 29.35 4.80 22.64
C TRP A 7 29.12 5.34 21.23
N GLU A 8 30.19 5.56 20.46
CA GLU A 8 30.11 6.02 19.07
C GLU A 8 29.37 5.02 18.18
N ARG A 9 29.67 3.71 18.32
CA ARG A 9 28.95 2.66 17.60
C ARG A 9 27.46 2.63 17.95
N HIS A 10 27.13 2.73 19.24
CA HIS A 10 25.74 2.77 19.68
C HIS A 10 25.01 4.03 19.19
N ALA A 11 25.70 5.18 19.14
CA ALA A 11 25.13 6.42 18.61
C ALA A 11 24.77 6.29 17.12
N VAL A 12 25.64 5.67 16.32
CA VAL A 12 25.35 5.41 14.90
C VAL A 12 24.15 4.48 14.73
N LEU A 13 24.05 3.42 15.53
CA LEU A 13 22.90 2.51 15.51
C LEU A 13 21.60 3.21 15.92
N ALA A 14 21.65 4.01 16.98
CA ALA A 14 20.50 4.80 17.43
C ALA A 14 20.06 5.81 16.36
N GLN A 15 21.00 6.49 15.71
CA GLN A 15 20.71 7.43 14.63
C GLN A 15 20.09 6.73 13.42
N ALA A 16 20.62 5.58 13.01
CA ALA A 16 20.08 4.79 11.91
C ALA A 16 18.64 4.34 12.21
N PHE A 17 18.38 3.87 13.43
CA PHE A 17 17.03 3.52 13.88
C PHE A 17 16.09 4.72 13.82
N CYS A 18 16.45 5.85 14.43
CA CYS A 18 15.60 7.05 14.43
C CYS A 18 15.29 7.54 13.02
N SER A 19 16.28 7.54 12.12
CA SER A 19 16.06 7.92 10.72
C SER A 19 15.07 6.99 10.01
N SER A 20 15.17 5.69 10.25
CA SER A 20 14.24 4.70 9.66
C SER A 20 12.84 4.84 10.23
N ASP A 21 12.71 5.04 11.54
CA ASP A 21 11.43 5.23 12.23
C ASP A 21 10.72 6.52 11.78
N ASP A 22 11.47 7.60 11.55
CA ASP A 22 10.94 8.85 10.98
C ASP A 22 10.46 8.67 9.52
N GLU A 23 11.12 7.83 8.73
CA GLU A 23 10.67 7.48 7.39
C GLU A 23 9.36 6.67 7.41
N VAL A 24 9.23 5.71 8.34
CA VAL A 24 7.98 4.96 8.55
C VAL A 24 6.85 5.91 8.93
N ARG A 25 7.07 6.83 9.89
CA ARG A 25 6.07 7.83 10.28
C ARG A 25 5.63 8.71 9.12
N ARG A 26 6.58 9.19 8.30
CA ARG A 26 6.26 10.00 7.12
C ARG A 26 5.44 9.22 6.10
N THR A 27 5.84 7.97 5.81
CA THR A 27 5.14 7.11 4.85
C THR A 27 3.73 6.78 5.33
N GLN A 28 3.56 6.50 6.62
CA GLN A 28 2.25 6.27 7.22
C GLN A 28 1.35 7.50 7.05
N GLY A 29 1.87 8.71 7.29
CA GLY A 29 1.11 9.94 7.07
C GLY A 29 0.65 10.13 5.61
N LEU A 30 1.45 9.70 4.63
CA LEU A 30 1.05 9.72 3.22
C LEU A 30 -0.04 8.68 2.91
N LEU A 31 0.05 7.49 3.51
CA LEU A 31 -0.98 6.46 3.39
C LEU A 31 -2.31 6.93 3.98
N ASP A 32 -2.27 7.53 5.18
CA ASP A 32 -3.45 8.04 5.87
C ASP A 32 -4.14 9.14 5.05
N GLU A 33 -3.37 10.06 4.46
CA GLU A 33 -3.90 11.10 3.55
C GLU A 33 -4.49 10.50 2.27
N ALA A 34 -3.84 9.49 1.70
CA ALA A 34 -4.35 8.78 0.52
C ALA A 34 -5.67 8.05 0.85
N GLU A 35 -5.76 7.41 2.01
CA GLU A 35 -6.96 6.73 2.50
C GLU A 35 -8.09 7.74 2.77
N ALA A 36 -7.80 8.87 3.42
CA ALA A 36 -8.77 9.94 3.64
C ALA A 36 -9.30 10.51 2.32
N ARG A 37 -8.44 10.64 1.30
CA ARG A 37 -8.84 11.05 -0.05
C ARG A 37 -9.71 10.00 -0.73
N ARG A 38 -9.35 8.72 -0.66
CA ARG A 38 -10.17 7.61 -1.17
C ARG A 38 -11.56 7.61 -0.53
N SER A 39 -11.63 7.76 0.79
CA SER A 39 -12.88 7.81 1.55
C SER A 39 -13.78 8.98 1.11
N ARG A 40 -13.20 10.18 0.94
CA ARG A 40 -13.92 11.35 0.40
C ARG A 40 -14.47 11.12 -1.00
N THR A 41 -13.68 10.53 -1.90
CA THR A 41 -14.14 10.22 -3.26
C THR A 41 -15.24 9.16 -3.27
N LEU A 42 -15.13 8.12 -2.45
CA LEU A 42 -16.17 7.08 -2.33
C LEU A 42 -17.47 7.67 -1.79
N ALA A 43 -17.40 8.50 -0.75
CA ALA A 43 -18.56 9.19 -0.20
C ALA A 43 -19.21 10.13 -1.24
N ALA A 44 -18.40 10.87 -1.99
CA ALA A 44 -18.86 11.73 -3.08
C ALA A 44 -19.61 10.94 -4.16
N PHE A 45 -19.06 9.79 -4.58
CA PHE A 45 -19.70 8.93 -5.55
C PHE A 45 -21.04 8.38 -5.02
N ALA A 46 -21.06 7.85 -3.80
CA ALA A 46 -22.26 7.31 -3.20
C ALA A 46 -23.35 8.36 -2.96
N VAL A 47 -23.01 9.60 -2.62
CA VAL A 47 -23.98 10.72 -2.52
C VAL A 47 -24.52 11.15 -3.88
N THR A 48 -23.70 11.04 -4.94
CA THR A 48 -24.09 11.41 -6.30
C THR A 48 -25.04 10.36 -6.90
N VAL A 49 -24.76 9.07 -6.67
CA VAL A 49 -25.62 7.95 -7.08
C VAL A 49 -26.86 7.83 -6.20
N GLY A 50 -26.75 8.15 -4.91
CA GLY A 50 -27.85 8.12 -3.94
C GLY A 50 -28.14 6.73 -3.35
N SER A 51 -27.34 5.71 -3.67
CA SER A 51 -27.50 4.35 -3.13
C SER A 51 -26.14 3.72 -2.81
N ASP A 52 -25.94 3.37 -1.53
CA ASP A 52 -24.70 2.74 -1.06
C ASP A 52 -24.55 1.32 -1.64
N ALA A 53 -25.65 0.57 -1.76
CA ALA A 53 -25.68 -0.79 -2.29
C ALA A 53 -25.26 -0.85 -3.77
N VAL A 54 -25.73 0.08 -4.59
CA VAL A 54 -25.36 0.14 -6.02
C VAL A 54 -23.88 0.47 -6.20
N VAL A 55 -23.36 1.40 -5.39
CA VAL A 55 -21.93 1.76 -5.42
C VAL A 55 -21.06 0.61 -4.93
N ALA A 56 -21.48 -0.09 -3.88
CA ALA A 56 -20.79 -1.26 -3.35
C ALA A 56 -20.69 -2.37 -4.39
N ASP A 57 -21.81 -2.71 -5.03
CA ASP A 57 -21.87 -3.72 -6.09
C ASP A 57 -20.98 -3.35 -7.30
N LEU A 58 -21.05 -2.09 -7.75
CA LEU A 58 -20.24 -1.61 -8.89
C LEU A 58 -18.73 -1.68 -8.64
N LEU A 59 -18.30 -1.43 -7.40
CA LEU A 59 -16.89 -1.38 -7.02
C LEU A 59 -16.38 -2.71 -6.43
N GLY A 60 -17.26 -3.71 -6.25
CA GLY A 60 -16.92 -4.96 -5.55
C GLY A 60 -16.53 -4.73 -4.09
N LEU A 61 -17.12 -3.73 -3.44
CA LEU A 61 -16.89 -3.37 -2.04
C LEU A 61 -18.05 -3.85 -1.16
N ASP A 62 -17.85 -3.85 0.16
CA ASP A 62 -18.92 -4.09 1.12
C ASP A 62 -19.80 -2.83 1.29
N GLU A 63 -21.13 -2.98 1.34
CA GLU A 63 -22.04 -1.84 1.54
C GLU A 63 -21.75 -1.08 2.83
N ARG A 64 -21.27 -1.77 3.89
CA ARG A 64 -20.85 -1.15 5.14
C ARG A 64 -19.66 -0.22 4.95
N GLU A 65 -18.72 -0.55 4.05
CA GLU A 65 -17.57 0.31 3.75
C GLU A 65 -18.04 1.63 3.13
N VAL A 66 -18.94 1.55 2.14
CA VAL A 66 -19.52 2.72 1.48
C VAL A 66 -20.31 3.58 2.47
N ARG A 67 -21.15 2.93 3.30
CA ARG A 67 -21.93 3.61 4.34
C ARG A 67 -21.03 4.29 5.38
N LEU A 68 -19.93 3.63 5.77
CA LEU A 68 -18.95 4.18 6.71
C LEU A 68 -18.25 5.40 6.11
N ALA A 69 -17.78 5.33 4.87
CA ALA A 69 -17.15 6.45 4.18
C ALA A 69 -18.07 7.68 4.16
N ARG A 70 -19.35 7.49 3.81
CA ARG A 70 -20.35 8.57 3.84
C ARG A 70 -20.59 9.13 5.23
N ARG A 71 -20.62 8.29 6.27
CA ARG A 71 -20.83 8.72 7.65
C ARG A 71 -19.62 9.51 8.18
N THR A 72 -18.41 9.09 7.86
CA THR A 72 -17.17 9.73 8.28
C THR A 72 -16.96 11.07 7.58
N VAL A 73 -17.23 11.14 6.27
CA VAL A 73 -17.03 12.37 5.48
C VAL A 73 -18.18 13.36 5.67
N GLY A 74 -19.41 12.88 5.86
CA GLY A 74 -20.58 13.74 5.95
C GLY A 74 -21.15 14.15 4.59
N LYS A 75 -22.41 14.58 4.59
CA LYS A 75 -23.18 14.83 3.36
C LYS A 75 -22.69 16.06 2.59
N ASP A 76 -22.39 17.14 3.28
CA ASP A 76 -22.06 18.43 2.64
C ASP A 76 -20.66 18.40 2.04
N ASP A 77 -19.68 17.88 2.77
CA ASP A 77 -18.32 17.70 2.28
C ASP A 77 -18.28 16.72 1.09
N ALA A 78 -19.01 15.62 1.16
CA ALA A 78 -19.15 14.69 0.04
C ALA A 78 -19.74 15.38 -1.21
N ARG A 79 -20.72 16.28 -1.04
CA ARG A 79 -21.29 17.06 -2.15
C ARG A 79 -20.31 18.06 -2.71
N ALA A 80 -19.54 18.74 -1.86
CA ALA A 80 -18.52 19.68 -2.30
C ALA A 80 -17.43 18.97 -3.13
N VAL A 81 -16.97 17.81 -2.66
CA VAL A 81 -16.01 16.97 -3.38
C VAL A 81 -16.61 16.48 -4.70
N ALA A 82 -17.84 15.96 -4.70
CA ALA A 82 -18.52 15.53 -5.92
C ALA A 82 -18.60 16.67 -6.95
N LYS A 83 -19.02 17.86 -6.51
CA LYS A 83 -19.11 19.03 -7.38
C LYS A 83 -17.76 19.40 -7.98
N SER A 84 -16.69 19.40 -7.17
CA SER A 84 -15.33 19.69 -7.62
C SER A 84 -14.85 18.68 -8.67
N LEU A 85 -15.04 17.38 -8.42
CA LEU A 85 -14.65 16.31 -9.35
C LEU A 85 -15.43 16.36 -10.67
N LEU A 86 -16.74 16.63 -10.62
CA LEU A 86 -17.58 16.73 -11.81
C LEU A 86 -17.37 18.03 -12.61
N SER A 87 -16.82 19.06 -11.98
CA SER A 87 -16.51 20.35 -12.62
C SER A 87 -15.12 20.36 -13.28
N GLN A 88 -14.28 19.35 -13.01
CA GLN A 88 -13.03 19.17 -13.73
C GLN A 88 -13.34 18.57 -15.11
N PRO A 89 -12.82 19.16 -16.21
CA PRO A 89 -12.93 18.50 -17.51
C PRO A 89 -12.32 17.11 -17.40
N ALA A 90 -12.93 16.10 -18.02
CA ALA A 90 -12.55 14.69 -17.93
C ALA A 90 -11.17 14.35 -18.56
N CYS A 91 -10.24 15.30 -18.60
CA CYS A 91 -8.89 15.12 -19.10
C CYS A 91 -7.94 14.73 -17.98
N GLU A 92 -7.34 13.56 -18.19
CA GLU A 92 -6.01 13.18 -17.77
C GLU A 92 -5.85 12.66 -16.33
N GLN A 93 -6.17 11.37 -16.17
CA GLN A 93 -5.58 10.54 -15.11
C GLN A 93 -4.89 9.32 -15.71
N ALA A 94 -3.60 9.46 -15.96
CA ALA A 94 -2.60 8.48 -15.54
C ALA A 94 -1.22 9.18 -15.50
N PRO A 95 -0.47 9.14 -14.40
CA PRO A 95 0.98 9.26 -14.52
C PRO A 95 1.42 8.09 -15.40
N ALA A 96 1.98 8.39 -16.57
CA ALA A 96 2.72 7.40 -17.32
C ALA A 96 3.76 6.79 -16.37
N GLN A 97 3.58 5.51 -16.01
CA GLN A 97 4.65 4.76 -15.38
C GLN A 97 5.88 4.92 -16.29
N PRO A 98 7.04 5.37 -15.80
CA PRO A 98 8.25 5.25 -16.58
C PRO A 98 8.43 3.75 -16.81
N ALA A 99 8.26 3.33 -18.08
CA ALA A 99 8.58 1.99 -18.51
C ALA A 99 10.02 1.71 -18.07
N ALA A 100 10.17 0.84 -17.08
CA ALA A 100 11.46 0.31 -16.70
C ALA A 100 11.98 -0.46 -17.90
N VAL A 101 12.85 0.18 -18.68
CA VAL A 101 13.61 -0.47 -19.74
C VAL A 101 14.49 -1.51 -19.05
N PRO A 102 14.29 -2.82 -19.25
CA PRO A 102 15.23 -3.79 -18.71
C PRO A 102 16.57 -3.58 -19.44
N PRO A 103 17.70 -3.43 -18.72
CA PRO A 103 19.00 -3.41 -19.38
C PRO A 103 19.20 -4.75 -20.09
N ALA A 104 19.51 -4.67 -21.38
CA ALA A 104 19.84 -5.80 -22.24
C ALA A 104 20.92 -6.67 -21.56
N GLY A 105 20.56 -7.90 -21.20
CA GLY A 105 21.51 -8.88 -20.74
C GLY A 105 22.41 -9.32 -21.89
N PRO A 106 23.74 -9.47 -21.68
CA PRO A 106 24.55 -10.26 -22.59
C PRO A 106 24.27 -11.75 -22.37
N SER A 107 23.66 -12.36 -23.37
CA SER A 107 23.70 -13.80 -23.61
C SER A 107 25.15 -14.29 -23.57
N THR A 108 25.46 -15.25 -22.69
CA THR A 108 26.20 -16.50 -22.97
C THR A 108 26.61 -17.15 -21.65
N THR A 109 26.12 -18.36 -21.40
CA THR A 109 26.95 -19.54 -21.07
C THR A 109 26.05 -20.68 -20.59
N SER A 110 25.97 -21.69 -21.44
CA SER A 110 25.38 -23.00 -21.17
C SER A 110 25.99 -23.64 -19.92
N ARG A 111 25.15 -24.23 -19.06
CA ARG A 111 25.59 -25.28 -18.13
C ARG A 111 24.54 -26.39 -18.10
N PRO A 112 24.94 -27.67 -18.28
CA PRO A 112 24.00 -28.75 -18.53
C PRO A 112 23.26 -29.23 -17.29
N SER A 113 22.05 -29.73 -17.57
CA SER A 113 21.13 -30.41 -16.66
C SER A 113 21.77 -31.55 -15.88
N VAL A 114 21.42 -31.64 -14.59
CA VAL A 114 21.28 -32.90 -13.87
C VAL A 114 20.02 -32.81 -13.00
N SER A 115 19.00 -33.58 -13.37
CA SER A 115 17.87 -33.92 -12.49
C SER A 115 18.08 -35.33 -11.95
N PRO A 116 17.60 -35.62 -10.74
CA PRO A 116 16.87 -36.87 -10.54
C PRO A 116 15.47 -36.64 -9.93
N PRO A 117 14.50 -37.55 -10.20
CA PRO A 117 13.11 -37.40 -9.78
C PRO A 117 12.79 -38.12 -8.46
N THR A 118 11.77 -37.66 -7.73
CA THR A 118 10.57 -38.44 -7.33
C THR A 118 9.88 -37.89 -6.06
N ALA A 119 8.65 -37.41 -6.30
CA ALA A 119 7.39 -37.48 -5.54
C ALA A 119 7.35 -37.56 -3.98
N GLY A 120 6.53 -36.66 -3.41
CA GLY A 120 5.82 -36.82 -2.14
C GLY A 120 4.86 -35.63 -1.86
N PRO A 121 3.58 -35.84 -1.49
CA PRO A 121 2.54 -34.79 -1.41
C PRO A 121 2.62 -33.91 -0.13
N PRO A 122 1.90 -32.77 -0.10
CA PRO A 122 2.04 -31.74 0.95
C PRO A 122 1.33 -32.14 2.25
N VAL A 123 2.03 -31.99 3.39
CA VAL A 123 1.41 -32.06 4.72
C VAL A 123 1.02 -30.65 5.16
N THR A 124 -0.26 -30.49 5.42
CA THR A 124 -0.95 -29.31 5.93
C THR A 124 -0.63 -29.07 7.41
N GLY A 125 -0.43 -27.81 7.79
CA GLY A 125 -0.68 -27.33 9.15
C GLY A 125 0.35 -26.34 9.71
N PRO A 126 0.00 -25.07 9.96
CA PRO A 126 0.81 -24.17 10.77
C PRO A 126 0.53 -24.41 12.27
N PRO A 127 1.50 -24.06 13.13
CA PRO A 127 1.15 -23.00 14.07
C PRO A 127 2.26 -21.94 14.23
N ALA A 128 1.86 -20.68 14.01
CA ALA A 128 2.12 -19.47 14.81
C ALA A 128 3.57 -19.10 15.25
N PRO A 129 3.82 -17.80 15.55
CA PRO A 129 5.09 -17.14 15.28
C PRO A 129 6.13 -17.36 16.38
N ALA A 130 7.35 -17.70 15.96
CA ALA A 130 8.52 -17.65 16.81
C ALA A 130 9.12 -16.24 16.71
N TRP A 131 8.61 -15.31 17.50
CA TRP A 131 9.38 -14.13 17.88
C TRP A 131 10.49 -14.60 18.81
N TRP A 132 11.72 -14.62 18.32
CA TRP A 132 12.88 -14.48 19.17
C TRP A 132 14.06 -14.04 18.30
N TRP A 133 14.49 -12.80 18.54
CA TRP A 133 15.78 -12.31 18.11
C TRP A 133 16.81 -12.92 19.05
N THR A 134 17.93 -13.39 18.50
CA THR A 134 19.19 -13.58 19.24
C THR A 134 20.26 -12.79 18.51
#